data_AF-A0A977PXM8-F1
#
_entry.id   AF-A0A977PXM8-F1
#
_cell.length_a   1.000
_cell.length_b   1.000
_cell.length_c   1.000
_cell.angle_alpha   90.00
_cell.angle_beta   90.00
_cell.angle_gamma   90.00
#
_symmetry.space_group_name_H-M   'P 1'
#
loop_
_entity.id
_entity.type
_entity.pdbx_description
1 polymer ?
#
loop_
_entity_poly.entity_id
_entity_poly.type
_entity_poly.pdbx_seq_one_letter_code
_entity_poly.pdbx_strand_id
1 'polypeptide(L)' 'MTQLNVKNLDHLGIIAAVVDELGLVDYINEQLQENDRAKISAGLVVKAMILNGLGFINSPLYLFREHLTSAISRNT' A
#
# COMPACT_ATOMS: atom_id res chain seq x y z
N MET A 1 20.76 -4.89 22.45
CA MET A 1 20.60 -3.49 22.00
C MET A 1 19.74 -3.53 20.74
N THR A 2 18.52 -3.01 20.79
CA THR A 2 17.58 -3.02 19.67
C THR A 2 18.04 -2.00 18.64
N GLN A 3 18.43 -2.45 17.45
CA GLN A 3 18.92 -1.59 16.39
C GLN A 3 17.74 -0.76 15.84
N LEU A 4 17.74 0.54 16.13
CA LEU A 4 16.73 1.47 15.64
C LEU A 4 16.95 1.69 14.13
N ASN A 5 16.05 1.17 13.30
CA ASN A 5 16.11 1.32 11.85
C ASN A 5 15.22 2.50 11.44
N VAL A 6 15.84 3.65 11.18
CA VAL A 6 15.14 4.84 10.70
C VAL A 6 15.09 4.79 9.17
N LYS A 7 13.89 4.73 8.59
CA LYS A 7 13.67 4.83 7.14
C LYS A 7 12.95 6.14 6.84
N ASN A 8 13.53 6.93 5.94
CA ASN A 8 12.86 8.11 5.43
C ASN A 8 11.86 7.69 4.35
N LEU A 9 10.60 8.04 4.53
CA LEU A 9 9.50 7.68 3.62
C LEU A 9 9.12 8.84 2.67
N ASP A 10 9.81 9.98 2.78
CA ASP A 10 9.56 11.21 2.03
C ASP A 10 8.05 11.58 1.97
N HIS A 11 7.56 12.06 0.83
CA HIS A 11 6.15 12.45 0.64
C HIS A 11 5.20 11.24 0.61
N LEU A 12 5.69 10.03 0.31
CA LEU A 12 4.89 8.81 0.32
C LEU A 12 4.44 8.41 1.72
N GLY A 13 5.24 8.70 2.74
CA GLY A 13 4.85 8.51 4.14
C GLY A 13 3.64 9.36 4.52
N ILE A 14 3.60 10.62 4.06
CA ILE A 14 2.46 11.53 4.30
C ILE A 14 1.22 11.03 3.56
N ILE A 15 1.35 10.66 2.29
CA ILE A 15 0.22 10.13 1.50
C ILE A 15 -0.33 8.85 2.13
N ALA A 16 0.53 7.95 2.60
CA ALA A 16 0.11 6.72 3.28
C ALA A 16 -0.67 7.03 4.57
N ALA A 17 -0.18 7.99 5.37
CA ALA A 17 -0.85 8.42 6.59
C ALA A 17 -2.23 9.04 6.31
N VAL A 18 -2.34 9.88 5.27
CA VAL A 18 -3.63 10.47 4.88
C VAL A 18 -4.62 9.40 4.40
N VAL A 19 -4.16 8.42 3.61
CA VAL A 19 -5.02 7.30 3.17
C VAL A 19 -5.56 6.50 4.35
N ASP A 20 -4.73 6.29 5.39
CA ASP A 20 -5.13 5.60 6.62
C ASP A 20 -6.08 6.44 7.46
N GLU A 21 -5.81 7.74 7.62
CA GLU A 21 -6.66 8.66 8.38
C GLU A 21 -8.07 8.80 7.79
N LEU A 22 -8.18 8.72 6.45
CA LEU A 22 -9.47 8.72 5.75
C LEU A 22 -10.24 7.41 5.87
N GLY A 23 -9.65 6.33 6.43
CA GLY A 23 -10.28 5.01 6.49
C GLY A 23 -10.55 4.42 5.10
N LEU A 24 -9.80 4.83 4.08
CA LEU A 24 -10.11 4.51 2.68
C LEU A 24 -10.00 3.01 2.39
N VAL A 25 -9.07 2.32 3.05
CA VAL A 25 -8.89 0.87 2.93
C VAL A 25 -10.15 0.13 3.39
N ASP A 26 -10.68 0.50 4.55
CA ASP A 26 -11.85 -0.14 5.14
C ASP A 26 -13.10 0.17 4.32
N TYR A 27 -13.28 1.43 3.93
CA TYR A 27 -14.36 1.83 3.03
C TYR A 27 -14.37 1.00 1.74
N ILE A 28 -13.22 0.80 1.10
CA ILE A 28 -13.13 0.00 -0.13
C ILE A 28 -13.43 -1.48 0.14
N ASN A 29 -12.96 -2.03 1.25
CA ASN A 29 -13.26 -3.41 1.64
C ASN A 29 -14.76 -3.60 1.95
N GLU A 30 -15.45 -2.58 2.46
CA GLU A 30 -16.91 -2.64 2.66
C GLU A 30 -17.67 -2.63 1.32
N GLN A 31 -17.18 -1.87 0.33
CA GLN A 31 -17.82 -1.78 -0.99
C GLN A 31 -17.54 -3.02 -1.87
N LEU A 32 -16.40 -3.69 -1.67
CA LEU A 32 -15.98 -4.83 -2.47
C LEU A 32 -16.06 -6.10 -1.64
N GLN A 33 -16.84 -7.08 -2.09
CA GLN A 33 -16.92 -8.37 -1.41
C GLN A 33 -15.53 -9.01 -1.27
N GLU A 34 -15.26 -9.57 -0.09
CA GLU A 34 -14.05 -10.35 0.12
C GLU A 34 -14.01 -11.52 -0.87
N ASN A 35 -12.84 -11.71 -1.48
CA ASN A 35 -12.60 -12.81 -2.38
C ASN A 35 -11.67 -13.79 -1.68
N ASP A 36 -12.18 -14.98 -1.34
CA ASP A 36 -11.43 -16.03 -0.64
C ASP A 36 -10.15 -16.47 -1.36
N ARG A 37 -10.03 -16.19 -2.67
CA ARG A 37 -8.84 -16.48 -3.47
C ARG A 37 -7.83 -15.33 -3.50
N ALA A 38 -8.22 -14.14 -3.06
CA ALA A 38 -7.35 -12.99 -3.00
C ALA A 38 -6.42 -13.10 -1.80
N LYS A 39 -5.11 -12.96 -2.05
CA LYS A 39 -4.09 -12.98 -1.00
C LYS A 39 -4.07 -11.69 -0.16
N ILE A 40 -4.74 -10.65 -0.63
CA ILE A 40 -4.67 -9.28 -0.12
C ILE A 40 -6.05 -8.64 -0.34
N SER A 41 -6.51 -7.82 0.62
CA SER A 41 -7.78 -7.09 0.50
C SER A 41 -7.73 -6.03 -0.61
N ALA A 42 -8.89 -5.75 -1.20
CA ALA A 42 -8.99 -4.80 -2.30
C ALA A 42 -8.61 -3.37 -1.88
N GLY A 43 -8.94 -2.96 -0.67
CA GLY A 43 -8.55 -1.66 -0.11
C GLY A 43 -7.03 -1.51 -0.01
N LEU A 44 -6.30 -2.56 0.38
CA LEU A 44 -4.85 -2.50 0.45
C LEU A 44 -4.21 -2.45 -0.96
N VAL A 45 -4.81 -3.13 -1.94
CA VAL A 45 -4.41 -3.00 -3.35
C VAL A 45 -4.56 -1.55 -3.82
N VAL A 46 -5.69 -0.90 -3.51
CA VAL A 46 -5.93 0.49 -3.91
C VAL A 46 -4.99 1.45 -3.19
N LYS A 47 -4.75 1.29 -1.88
CA LYS A 47 -3.74 2.08 -1.15
C LYS A 47 -2.37 1.98 -1.82
N ALA A 48 -1.98 0.78 -2.24
CA ALA A 48 -0.72 0.57 -2.92
C ALA A 48 -0.71 1.18 -4.34
N MET A 49 -1.83 1.14 -5.07
CA MET A 49 -1.97 1.84 -6.37
C MET A 49 -1.84 3.35 -6.22
N ILE A 50 -2.42 3.95 -5.18
CA ILE A 50 -2.31 5.39 -4.89
C ILE A 50 -0.86 5.77 -4.59
N LEU A 51 -0.21 5.05 -3.68
CA LEU A 51 1.20 5.28 -3.35
C LEU A 51 2.11 5.09 -4.56
N ASN A 52 1.80 4.11 -5.40
CA ASN A 52 2.54 3.87 -6.63
C ASN A 52 2.32 4.96 -7.68
N GLY A 53 1.07 5.35 -7.95
CA GLY A 53 0.72 6.36 -8.94
C GLY A 53 1.19 7.76 -8.57
N LEU A 54 1.25 8.09 -7.27
CA LEU A 54 1.72 9.39 -6.79
C LEU A 54 3.24 9.44 -6.60
N GLY A 55 3.90 8.30 -6.37
CA GLY A 55 5.37 8.21 -6.26
C GLY A 55 6.11 7.96 -7.57
N PHE A 56 5.45 7.39 -8.57
CA PHE A 56 6.05 6.96 -9.84
C PHE A 56 5.16 7.29 -11.03
N ILE A 57 5.10 8.58 -11.41
CA ILE A 57 4.39 9.00 -12.63
C ILE A 57 5.07 8.46 -13.91
N ASN A 58 6.29 7.89 -13.82
CA ASN A 58 7.11 7.46 -14.97
C ASN A 58 7.35 5.94 -15.11
N SER A 59 6.68 5.06 -14.36
CA SER A 59 6.86 3.60 -14.51
C SER A 59 5.53 2.85 -14.62
N PRO A 60 5.29 2.07 -15.69
CA PRO A 60 4.02 1.37 -15.89
C PRO A 60 3.66 0.39 -14.77
N LEU A 61 2.36 0.34 -14.42
CA LEU A 61 1.76 -0.47 -13.35
C LEU A 61 2.07 -1.98 -13.43
N TYR A 62 2.44 -2.51 -14.60
CA TYR A 62 2.68 -3.96 -14.78
C TYR A 62 4.06 -4.44 -14.29
N LEU A 63 5.02 -3.54 -14.03
CA LEU A 63 6.36 -3.90 -13.52
C LEU A 63 6.38 -4.09 -11.99
N PHE A 64 5.29 -3.78 -11.29
CA PHE A 64 5.29 -3.60 -9.83
C PHE A 64 4.88 -4.82 -8.99
N ARG A 65 4.71 -6.01 -9.59
CA ARG A 65 4.41 -7.25 -8.84
C ARG A 65 5.44 -7.53 -7.73
N GLU A 66 6.72 -7.26 -7.95
CA GLU A 66 7.78 -7.47 -6.95
C GLU A 66 7.72 -6.46 -5.78
N HIS A 67 7.42 -5.19 -6.06
CA HIS A 67 7.41 -4.13 -5.04
C HIS A 67 6.20 -4.22 -4.10
N LEU A 68 5.03 -4.60 -4.64
CA LEU A 68 3.86 -4.91 -3.82
C LEU A 68 4.16 -6.06 -2.84
N THR A 69 4.80 -7.12 -3.31
CA THR A 69 5.19 -8.28 -2.49
C THR A 69 6.15 -7.88 -1.36
N SER A 70 7.11 -6.99 -1.64
CA SER A 70 8.08 -6.46 -0.67
C SER A 70 7.47 -5.56 0.42
N ALA A 71 6.48 -4.72 0.07
CA ALA A 71 5.78 -3.88 1.04
C ALA A 71 4.85 -4.70 1.96
N ILE A 72 4.23 -5.74 1.41
CA ILE A 72 3.32 -6.64 2.13
C ILE A 72 4.09 -7.55 3.11
N SER A 73 5.30 -8.00 2.76
CA SER A 73 6.15 -8.84 3.63
C SER A 73 6.74 -8.11 4.85
N ARG A 74 6.62 -6.77 4.94
CA ARG A 74 7.13 -5.99 6.09
C ARG A 74 6.09 -5.75 7.18
N ASN A 75 4.85 -6.21 6.99
CA ASN A 75 3.78 -6.12 7.97
C ASN A 75 3.35 -7.50 8.53
N THR A 76 4.27 -8.47 8.45
CA THR A 76 4.23 -9.76 9.17
C THR A 76 5.51 -9.91 9.97
#